data_AF-A0AAN4YNV9-F1
#
_entry.id   AF-A0AAN4YNV9-F1
#
_cell.length_a   1.000
_cell.length_b   1.000
_cell.length_c   1.000
_cell.angle_alpha   90.00
_cell.angle_beta   90.00
_cell.angle_gamma   90.00
#
_symmetry.space_group_name_H-M   'P 1'
#
loop_
_entity.id
_entity.type
_entity.pdbx_description
1 polymer ?
#
loop_
_entity_poly.entity_id
_entity_poly.type
_entity_poly.pdbx_seq_one_letter_code
_entity_poly.pdbx_strand_id
1 'polypeptide(L)'
;MTKPNLLELPIGAQLVYLAEGGANVIYRIVSAKSAIASKKELPLAVNGAGPGVVDSSSVPPEFKGKLLRLRKDTPSGIPYQEIARNFDKNIRPLFKPEELVDQELVCLPRGLIQHCNDQLRVAEMDGKRSKRRQGVYLATTEPFGLLITDMTTFNDTGMALAELKPKWLLQSPSAPATARRCLRERPAGHSVGQGLQRPEAAGESAVLEWDNAEASRSSKSTSRCWATRPTGAVSG
;
A
#
# COMPACT_ATOMS: atom_id res chain seq x y z
N MET A 1 17.13 32.40 -2.84
CA MET A 1 16.79 30.97 -3.03
C MET A 1 15.80 30.58 -1.96
N THR A 2 14.52 30.53 -2.30
CA THR A 2 13.46 30.05 -1.40
C THR A 2 13.65 28.55 -1.20
N LYS A 3 13.82 28.10 0.05
CA LYS A 3 13.80 26.67 0.36
C LYS A 3 12.46 26.12 -0.14
N PRO A 4 12.40 25.00 -0.88
CA PRO A 4 11.12 24.36 -1.14
C PRO A 4 10.49 24.08 0.22
N ASN A 5 9.28 24.59 0.46
CA ASN A 5 8.48 24.27 1.65
C ASN A 5 8.09 22.80 1.55
N LEU A 6 9.01 21.91 1.88
CA LEU A 6 8.73 20.49 2.03
C LEU A 6 7.93 20.32 3.31
N LEU A 7 6.82 19.61 3.20
CA LEU A 7 6.03 19.20 4.35
C LEU A 7 6.91 18.31 5.26
N GLU A 8 6.88 18.56 6.57
CA GLU A 8 7.58 17.72 7.53
C GLU A 8 6.57 16.92 8.35
N LEU A 9 6.78 15.62 8.47
CA LEU A 9 5.93 14.79 9.31
C LEU A 9 6.12 15.22 10.79
N PRO A 10 5.04 15.43 11.56
CA PRO A 10 5.14 15.93 12.94
C PRO A 10 6.02 15.04 13.81
N ILE A 11 6.82 15.67 14.67
CA ILE A 11 7.60 14.95 15.69
C ILE A 11 6.63 14.20 16.60
N GLY A 12 6.89 12.91 16.80
CA GLY A 12 6.04 12.04 17.63
C GLY A 12 4.85 11.43 16.89
N ALA A 13 4.65 11.72 15.59
CA ALA A 13 3.63 11.05 14.78
C ALA A 13 3.76 9.53 14.90
N GLN A 14 2.66 8.87 15.21
CA GLN A 14 2.62 7.41 15.29
C GLN A 14 2.22 6.86 13.92
N LEU A 15 2.79 5.69 13.59
CA LEU A 15 2.53 5.02 12.33
C LEU A 15 1.97 3.62 12.61
N VAL A 16 0.85 3.31 11.96
CA VAL A 16 0.24 1.97 12.01
C VAL A 16 0.49 1.28 10.67
N TYR A 17 1.10 0.10 10.72
CA TYR A 17 1.31 -0.72 9.53
C TYR A 17 -0.03 -1.10 8.89
N LEU A 18 -0.17 -0.88 7.57
CA LEU A 18 -1.37 -1.27 6.82
C LEU A 18 -1.09 -2.42 5.86
N ALA A 19 -0.09 -2.27 5.00
CA ALA A 19 0.18 -3.21 3.92
C ALA A 19 1.62 -3.10 3.42
N GLU A 20 2.09 -4.12 2.71
CA GLU A 20 3.39 -4.08 2.06
C GLU A 20 3.42 -4.76 0.68
N GLY A 21 4.15 -4.12 -0.23
CA GLY A 21 4.50 -4.66 -1.54
C GLY A 21 5.92 -5.23 -1.58
N GLY A 22 6.41 -5.47 -2.79
CA GLY A 22 7.81 -5.88 -3.00
C GLY A 22 8.82 -4.78 -2.66
N ALA A 23 8.47 -3.53 -2.93
CA ALA A 23 9.40 -2.39 -2.82
C ALA A 23 9.00 -1.34 -1.78
N ASN A 24 7.81 -1.44 -1.17
CA ASN A 24 7.28 -0.40 -0.29
C ASN A 24 6.46 -1.00 0.85
N VAL A 25 6.36 -0.27 1.95
CA VAL A 25 5.44 -0.49 3.08
C VAL A 25 4.56 0.75 3.22
N ILE A 26 3.28 0.54 3.48
CA ILE A 26 2.27 1.59 3.64
C ILE A 26 1.86 1.67 5.10
N TYR A 27 1.88 2.88 5.64
CA TYR A 27 1.51 3.20 7.02
C TYR A 27 0.37 4.20 7.05
N ARG A 28 -0.52 4.04 8.04
CA ARG A 28 -1.48 5.05 8.44
C ARG A 28 -0.81 6.00 9.43
N ILE A 29 -0.99 7.30 9.23
CA ILE A 29 -0.53 8.32 10.17
C ILE A 29 -1.61 8.48 11.24
N VAL A 30 -1.23 8.38 12.51
CA VAL A 30 -2.09 8.61 13.66
C VAL A 30 -1.50 9.70 14.56
N SER A 31 -2.38 10.55 15.08
CA SER A 31 -1.98 11.69 15.90
C SER A 31 -1.48 11.20 17.25
N ALA A 32 -0.43 11.86 17.75
CA ALA A 32 0.12 11.60 19.06
C ALA A 32 -0.71 12.34 20.12
N LYS A 33 -1.92 11.86 20.43
CA LYS A 33 -2.60 12.22 21.67
C LYS A 33 -3.09 10.98 22.39
N SER A 34 -2.50 10.80 23.58
CA SER A 34 -2.83 9.86 24.65
C SER A 34 -2.27 8.41 24.60
N ALA A 35 -0.96 8.26 24.43
CA ALA A 35 -0.25 7.08 24.98
C ALA A 35 0.10 7.24 26.48
N ILE A 36 -0.43 8.26 27.17
CA ILE A 36 -0.18 8.55 28.59
C ILE A 36 -1.41 8.26 29.48
N ALA A 37 -2.61 8.08 28.94
CA ALA A 37 -3.80 7.73 29.73
C ALA A 37 -4.21 6.25 29.56
N SER A 38 -3.36 5.31 29.97
CA SER A 38 -3.75 3.91 30.16
C SER A 38 -2.78 3.19 31.11
N LYS A 39 -2.79 3.62 32.38
CA LYS A 39 -2.39 2.80 33.54
C LYS A 39 -2.82 3.51 34.84
N LYS A 40 -4.14 3.67 35.02
CA LYS A 40 -4.79 3.77 36.34
C LYS A 40 -6.31 3.74 36.15
N GLU A 41 -6.91 2.56 36.32
CA GLU A 41 -8.26 2.42 36.87
C GLU A 41 -8.14 1.36 37.99
N LEU A 42 -8.82 1.46 39.13
CA LEU A 42 -10.28 1.64 39.35
C LEU A 42 -10.53 2.22 40.78
N PRO A 43 -11.79 2.38 41.28
CA PRO A 43 -13.03 2.86 40.63
C PRO A 43 -13.81 3.90 41.50
N LEU A 44 -14.75 4.68 40.93
CA LEU A 44 -16.15 4.85 41.45
C LEU A 44 -17.02 5.86 40.67
N ALA A 45 -18.27 5.42 40.42
CA ALA A 45 -19.55 6.16 40.43
C ALA A 45 -20.01 7.04 39.23
N VAL A 46 -20.87 6.44 38.39
CA VAL A 46 -22.32 6.76 38.19
C VAL A 46 -22.73 8.20 37.79
N ASN A 47 -23.18 8.33 36.52
CA ASN A 47 -24.44 8.93 35.99
C ASN A 47 -24.27 9.85 34.76
N GLY A 48 -25.10 9.60 33.72
CA GLY A 48 -25.52 10.61 32.75
C GLY A 48 -25.31 10.25 31.27
N ALA A 49 -26.41 10.01 30.55
CA ALA A 49 -26.47 9.76 29.12
C ALA A 49 -26.29 11.05 28.27
N GLY A 50 -25.56 10.97 27.15
CA GLY A 50 -25.46 12.00 26.11
C GLY A 50 -24.29 11.77 25.13
N PRO A 51 -24.40 12.12 23.84
CA PRO A 51 -23.84 11.33 22.73
C PRO A 51 -22.43 11.73 22.28
N GLY A 52 -21.67 10.74 21.80
CA GLY A 52 -20.62 10.92 20.79
C GLY A 52 -19.34 11.60 21.26
N VAL A 53 -18.54 10.89 22.07
CA VAL A 53 -17.11 11.21 22.19
C VAL A 53 -16.45 10.84 20.87
N VAL A 54 -16.47 11.75 19.90
CA VAL A 54 -15.56 11.73 18.76
C VAL A 54 -14.16 11.89 19.32
N ASP A 55 -13.47 10.77 19.47
CA ASP A 55 -12.10 10.71 19.95
C ASP A 55 -11.20 11.47 18.95
N SER A 56 -11.04 12.76 19.22
CA SER A 56 -10.44 13.73 18.31
C SER A 56 -8.94 13.70 18.45
N SER A 57 -8.34 12.54 18.20
CA SER A 57 -6.91 12.41 17.92
C SER A 57 -6.67 13.01 16.53
N SER A 58 -6.74 14.35 16.45
CA SER A 58 -6.69 15.07 15.18
C SER A 58 -5.27 15.01 14.64
N VAL A 59 -5.09 14.20 13.60
CA VAL A 59 -3.95 14.30 12.69
C VAL A 59 -4.00 15.71 12.06
N PRO A 60 -2.86 16.40 11.88
CA PRO A 60 -2.89 17.72 11.27
C PRO A 60 -3.59 17.68 9.90
N PRO A 61 -4.33 18.74 9.53
CA PRO A 61 -5.20 18.72 8.36
C PRO A 61 -4.47 18.37 7.06
N GLU A 62 -3.17 18.66 6.97
CA GLU A 62 -2.32 18.36 5.81
C GLU A 62 -2.09 16.86 5.59
N PHE A 63 -2.22 16.05 6.65
CA PHE A 63 -2.03 14.59 6.62
C PHE A 63 -3.37 13.83 6.74
N LYS A 64 -4.48 14.54 6.95
CA LYS A 64 -5.80 13.92 7.05
C LYS A 64 -6.17 13.28 5.71
N GLY A 65 -6.62 12.02 5.75
CA GLY A 65 -6.96 11.26 4.55
C GLY A 65 -5.75 10.88 3.69
N LYS A 66 -4.53 10.94 4.25
CA LYS A 66 -3.31 10.54 3.56
C LYS A 66 -2.62 9.37 4.28
N LEU A 67 -1.89 8.56 3.52
CA LEU A 67 -1.08 7.43 3.96
C LEU A 67 0.40 7.72 3.69
N LEU A 68 1.27 7.14 4.52
CA LEU A 68 2.70 7.25 4.36
C LEU A 68 3.26 6.01 3.67
N ARG A 69 3.89 6.21 2.51
CA ARG A 69 4.57 5.17 1.75
C ARG A 69 6.08 5.23 1.97
N LEU A 70 6.59 4.19 2.62
CA LEU A 70 8.01 4.01 2.93
C LEU A 70 8.67 2.96 2.03
N ARG A 71 9.85 3.27 1.50
CA ARG A 71 10.59 2.46 0.53
C ARG A 71 11.41 1.41 1.25
N LYS A 72 11.38 0.20 0.71
CA LYS A 72 12.27 -0.89 1.15
C LYS A 72 13.67 -0.71 0.60
N ASP A 73 14.65 -1.17 1.36
CA ASP A 73 16.01 -1.25 0.89
C ASP A 73 16.14 -2.44 -0.06
N THR A 74 16.22 -2.14 -1.35
CA THR A 74 16.30 -3.13 -2.42
C THR A 74 17.39 -2.70 -3.40
N PRO A 75 18.11 -3.63 -4.06
CA PRO A 75 19.21 -3.28 -4.97
C PRO A 75 18.80 -2.36 -6.13
N SER A 76 17.55 -2.46 -6.59
CA SER A 76 16.96 -1.61 -7.63
C SER A 76 16.21 -0.40 -7.08
N GLY A 77 16.46 -0.03 -5.83
CA GLY A 77 15.81 1.07 -5.15
C GLY A 77 16.19 2.41 -5.78
N ILE A 78 15.19 3.15 -6.24
CA ILE A 78 15.36 4.51 -6.78
C ILE A 78 15.14 5.52 -5.63
N PRO A 79 15.98 6.56 -5.50
CA PRO A 79 15.81 7.62 -4.51
C PRO A 79 14.45 8.31 -4.59
N TYR A 80 13.92 8.78 -3.45
CA TYR A 80 12.60 9.39 -3.40
C TYR A 80 12.45 10.65 -4.24
N GLN A 81 13.50 11.47 -4.26
CA GLN A 81 13.54 12.69 -5.06
C GLN A 81 13.46 12.38 -6.55
N GLU A 82 14.07 11.28 -6.98
CA GLU A 82 14.00 10.85 -8.37
C GLU A 82 12.63 10.25 -8.69
N ILE A 83 12.04 9.47 -7.79
CA ILE A 83 10.67 8.97 -7.93
C ILE A 83 9.67 10.12 -8.10
N ALA A 84 9.74 11.14 -7.22
CA ALA A 84 8.85 12.30 -7.28
C ALA A 84 9.02 13.08 -8.60
N ARG A 85 10.28 13.40 -8.96
CA ARG A 85 10.58 14.09 -10.23
C ARG A 85 10.12 13.30 -11.46
N ASN A 86 10.37 11.99 -11.49
CA ASN A 86 9.98 11.14 -12.62
C ASN A 86 8.46 11.01 -12.72
N PHE A 87 7.76 10.94 -11.59
CA PHE A 87 6.30 10.94 -11.57
C PHE A 87 5.75 12.22 -12.18
N ASP A 88 6.19 13.39 -11.71
CA ASP A 88 5.66 14.67 -12.21
C ASP A 88 6.06 14.94 -13.67
N LYS A 89 7.28 14.55 -14.07
CA LYS A 89 7.78 14.82 -15.42
C LYS A 89 7.25 13.86 -16.47
N ASN A 90 7.15 12.57 -16.14
CA ASN A 90 6.93 11.52 -17.14
C ASN A 90 5.60 10.79 -16.98
N ILE A 91 5.03 10.72 -15.77
CA ILE A 91 3.78 10.00 -15.51
C ILE A 91 2.59 10.96 -15.48
N ARG A 92 2.67 12.03 -14.70
CA ARG A 92 1.58 13.01 -14.51
C ARG A 92 1.03 13.58 -15.83
N PRO A 93 1.84 13.87 -16.87
CA PRO A 93 1.32 14.38 -18.14
C PRO A 93 0.53 13.37 -18.98
N LEU A 94 0.61 12.07 -18.67
CA LEU A 94 -0.05 11.01 -19.44
C LEU A 94 -1.51 10.76 -19.02
N PHE A 95 -1.94 11.32 -17.90
CA PHE A 95 -3.25 11.08 -17.30
C PHE A 95 -3.91 12.41 -16.93
N LYS A 96 -5.23 12.40 -16.81
CA LYS A 96 -5.94 13.54 -16.23
C LYS A 96 -5.67 13.61 -14.71
N PRO A 97 -5.76 14.80 -14.08
CA PRO A 97 -5.54 14.94 -12.65
C PRO A 97 -6.43 14.00 -11.80
N GLU A 98 -7.66 13.74 -12.24
CA GLU A 98 -8.64 12.92 -11.52
C GLU A 98 -8.36 11.41 -11.64
N GLU A 99 -7.53 11.00 -12.59
CA GLU A 99 -7.16 9.61 -12.85
C GLU A 99 -5.90 9.18 -12.06
N LEU A 100 -5.21 10.14 -11.43
CA LEU A 100 -3.99 9.90 -10.68
C LEU A 100 -4.18 10.17 -9.20
N VAL A 101 -3.64 9.26 -8.39
CA VAL A 101 -3.48 9.49 -6.97
C VAL A 101 -2.29 10.42 -6.77
N ASP A 102 -2.52 11.56 -6.10
CA ASP A 102 -1.47 12.47 -5.75
C ASP A 102 -0.46 11.84 -4.79
N GLN A 103 0.81 12.16 -5.03
CA GLN A 103 1.91 11.75 -4.20
C GLN A 103 2.84 12.94 -3.94
N GLU A 104 3.07 13.23 -2.67
CA GLU A 104 3.87 14.38 -2.22
C GLU A 104 5.10 13.88 -1.47
N LEU A 105 6.25 14.51 -1.72
CA LEU A 105 7.48 14.24 -0.99
C LEU A 105 7.41 14.89 0.40
N VAL A 106 7.62 14.11 1.45
CA VAL A 106 7.58 14.57 2.85
C VAL A 106 8.90 14.26 3.56
N CYS A 107 9.38 15.19 4.38
CA CYS A 107 10.53 14.98 5.26
C CYS A 107 10.12 14.15 6.50
N LEU A 108 10.96 13.19 6.86
CA LEU A 108 10.72 12.30 8.00
C LEU A 108 11.56 12.72 9.22
N PRO A 109 10.98 12.67 10.43
CA PRO A 109 11.73 12.79 11.67
C PRO A 109 12.89 11.79 11.75
N ARG A 110 14.01 12.23 12.34
CA ARG A 110 15.15 11.37 12.62
C ARG A 110 14.72 10.19 13.50
N GLY A 111 15.20 8.99 13.16
CA GLY A 111 14.91 7.76 13.90
C GLY A 111 13.57 7.10 13.56
N LEU A 112 12.67 7.76 12.81
CA LEU A 112 11.37 7.18 12.44
C LEU A 112 11.53 5.87 11.64
N ILE A 113 12.41 5.88 10.64
CA ILE A 113 12.67 4.69 9.80
C ILE A 113 13.24 3.55 10.65
N GLN A 114 14.18 3.84 11.55
CA GLN A 114 14.74 2.84 12.46
C GLN A 114 13.64 2.24 13.34
N HIS A 115 12.79 3.08 13.94
CA HIS A 115 11.67 2.62 14.74
C HIS A 115 10.69 1.74 13.95
N CYS A 116 10.36 2.13 12.72
CA CYS A 116 9.52 1.30 11.82
C CYS A 116 10.19 -0.04 11.50
N ASN A 117 11.51 -0.07 11.29
CA ASN A 117 12.25 -1.31 11.07
C ASN A 117 12.26 -2.22 12.30
N ASP A 118 12.36 -1.65 13.51
CA ASP A 118 12.24 -2.40 14.76
C ASP A 118 10.87 -3.04 14.89
N GLN A 119 9.79 -2.29 14.59
CA GLN A 119 8.44 -2.85 14.56
C GLN A 119 8.28 -3.97 13.52
N LEU A 120 8.89 -3.84 12.34
CA LEU A 120 8.87 -4.90 11.33
C LEU A 120 9.57 -6.17 11.82
N ARG A 121 10.70 -6.06 12.55
CA ARG A 121 11.37 -7.23 13.15
C ARG A 121 10.51 -7.89 14.23
N VAL A 122 9.86 -7.11 15.09
CA VAL A 122 8.91 -7.64 16.08
C VAL A 122 7.77 -8.38 15.38
N ALA A 123 7.20 -7.80 14.32
CA ALA A 123 6.13 -8.44 13.54
C ALA A 123 6.58 -9.73 12.84
N GLU A 124 7.85 -9.84 12.45
CA GLU A 124 8.44 -11.07 11.91
C GLU A 124 8.55 -12.16 12.99
N MET A 125 9.05 -11.79 14.17
CA MET A 125 9.19 -12.71 15.30
C MET A 125 7.82 -13.22 15.79
N ASP A 126 6.82 -12.35 15.81
CA ASP A 126 5.44 -12.68 16.17
C ASP A 126 4.70 -13.48 15.07
N GLY A 127 5.32 -13.71 13.91
CA GLY A 127 4.70 -14.38 12.77
C GLY A 127 3.59 -13.57 12.08
N LYS A 128 3.40 -12.30 12.44
CA LYS A 128 2.41 -11.39 11.85
C LYS A 128 2.82 -10.91 10.46
N ARG A 129 4.12 -10.87 10.17
CA ARG A 129 4.65 -10.50 8.85
C ARG A 129 4.78 -11.72 7.94
N SER A 130 4.22 -11.64 6.73
CA SER A 130 4.23 -12.76 5.78
C SER A 130 5.65 -13.24 5.45
N LYS A 131 5.86 -14.57 5.40
CA LYS A 131 7.18 -15.20 5.15
C LYS A 131 7.89 -14.67 3.89
N ARG A 132 7.14 -14.36 2.82
CA ARG A 132 7.68 -13.83 1.55
C ARG A 132 8.24 -12.41 1.65
N ARG A 133 7.97 -11.71 2.74
CA ARG A 133 8.35 -10.31 2.94
C ARG A 133 9.40 -10.13 4.02
N GLN A 134 9.75 -11.20 4.71
CA GLN A 134 10.71 -11.17 5.81
C GLN A 134 12.13 -10.92 5.30
N GLY A 135 12.98 -10.32 6.13
CA GLY A 135 14.39 -10.07 5.82
C GLY A 135 14.65 -8.88 4.90
N VAL A 136 13.61 -8.16 4.47
CA VAL A 136 13.73 -6.90 3.72
C VAL A 136 13.07 -5.78 4.51
N TYR A 137 13.84 -4.72 4.81
CA TYR A 137 13.44 -3.61 5.69
C TYR A 137 13.42 -2.28 4.93
N LEU A 138 13.06 -1.20 5.59
CA LEU A 138 13.03 0.14 5.02
C LEU A 138 14.44 0.71 4.83
N ALA A 139 14.63 1.46 3.76
CA ALA A 139 15.89 2.15 3.47
C ALA A 139 16.15 3.26 4.48
N THR A 140 17.28 3.21 5.17
CA THR A 140 17.67 4.15 6.24
C THR A 140 18.48 5.35 5.73
N THR A 141 18.86 5.35 4.46
CA THR A 141 19.78 6.31 3.85
C THR A 141 19.11 7.64 3.47
N GLU A 142 17.78 7.68 3.38
CA GLU A 142 17.03 8.85 2.92
C GLU A 142 16.02 9.31 3.98
N PRO A 143 15.99 10.61 4.35
CA PRO A 143 15.08 11.14 5.35
C PRO A 143 13.71 11.54 4.74
N PHE A 144 13.25 10.83 3.72
CA PHE A 144 12.03 11.18 2.98
C PHE A 144 11.05 10.02 2.90
N GLY A 145 9.77 10.36 2.73
CA GLY A 145 8.70 9.43 2.39
C GLY A 145 7.81 10.01 1.29
N LEU A 146 6.86 9.21 0.82
CA LEU A 146 5.80 9.71 -0.06
C LEU A 146 4.47 9.68 0.68
N LEU A 147 3.80 10.82 0.71
CA LEU A 147 2.47 10.97 1.23
C LEU A 147 1.48 10.75 0.08
N ILE A 148 0.59 9.78 0.21
CA ILE A 148 -0.37 9.38 -0.83
C ILE A 148 -1.79 9.51 -0.31
N THR A 149 -2.76 9.84 -1.17
CA THR A 149 -4.17 9.87 -0.77
C THR A 149 -4.65 8.49 -0.35
N ASP A 150 -5.34 8.39 0.79
CA ASP A 150 -6.02 7.17 1.21
C ASP A 150 -7.26 6.95 0.34
N MET A 151 -7.18 5.98 -0.58
CA MET A 151 -8.27 5.62 -1.47
C MET A 151 -9.26 4.61 -0.86
N THR A 152 -9.13 4.29 0.43
CA THR A 152 -10.03 3.36 1.12
C THR A 152 -11.37 4.01 1.50
N THR A 153 -12.43 3.20 1.57
CA THR A 153 -13.80 3.66 1.92
C THR A 153 -14.00 3.86 3.42
N PHE A 154 -12.95 4.19 4.18
CA PHE A 154 -12.96 4.19 5.65
C PHE A 154 -14.08 5.04 6.28
N ASN A 155 -14.56 6.08 5.59
CA ASN A 155 -15.62 6.96 6.07
C ASN A 155 -17.03 6.63 5.52
N ASP A 156 -17.14 5.67 4.58
CA ASP A 156 -18.40 5.34 3.90
C ASP A 156 -18.78 3.88 4.11
N THR A 157 -19.60 3.62 5.14
CA THR A 157 -20.04 2.29 5.60
C THR A 157 -20.91 1.50 4.61
N GLY A 158 -21.16 2.03 3.41
CA GLY A 158 -21.91 1.38 2.34
C GLY A 158 -21.15 1.14 1.04
N MET A 159 -19.87 1.54 0.95
CA MET A 159 -19.11 1.43 -0.30
C MET A 159 -18.13 0.24 -0.30
N ALA A 160 -18.20 -0.55 -1.37
CA ALA A 160 -17.23 -1.60 -1.65
C ALA A 160 -16.12 -1.08 -2.56
N LEU A 161 -14.86 -1.19 -2.12
CA LEU A 161 -13.69 -0.87 -2.93
C LEU A 161 -13.07 -2.16 -3.51
N ALA A 162 -12.75 -2.14 -4.79
CA ALA A 162 -11.97 -3.18 -5.45
C ALA A 162 -10.63 -2.62 -5.92
N GLU A 163 -9.52 -3.18 -5.41
CA GLU A 163 -8.19 -2.90 -5.94
C GLU A 163 -7.88 -3.84 -7.10
N LEU A 164 -7.59 -3.28 -8.28
CA LEU A 164 -7.11 -4.02 -9.43
C LEU A 164 -5.66 -3.62 -9.73
N LYS A 165 -4.80 -4.62 -9.88
CA LYS A 165 -3.45 -4.45 -10.42
C LYS A 165 -3.38 -5.06 -11.82
N PRO A 166 -3.85 -4.34 -12.86
CA PRO A 166 -3.78 -4.85 -14.21
C PRO A 166 -2.31 -5.14 -14.53
N LYS A 167 -2.07 -6.29 -15.16
CA LYS A 167 -0.77 -6.60 -15.75
C LYS A 167 -0.79 -6.12 -17.19
N TRP A 168 0.29 -6.40 -17.91
CA TRP A 168 0.41 -6.05 -19.31
C TRP A 168 -0.79 -6.56 -20.13
N LEU A 169 -1.57 -5.63 -20.69
CA LEU A 169 -2.88 -5.85 -21.33
C LEU A 169 -2.82 -6.21 -22.81
N LEU A 170 -1.67 -6.02 -23.45
CA LEU A 170 -1.46 -6.29 -24.87
C LEU A 170 -0.45 -7.41 -25.09
N GLN A 171 -0.35 -7.97 -26.29
CA GLN A 171 0.81 -8.82 -26.58
C GLN A 171 2.07 -7.94 -26.76
N SER A 172 3.25 -8.45 -26.42
CA SER A 172 4.49 -7.72 -26.73
C SER A 172 4.61 -7.54 -28.25
N PRO A 173 4.96 -6.36 -28.77
CA PRO A 173 5.20 -6.16 -30.20
C PRO A 173 6.33 -7.03 -30.76
N SER A 174 7.28 -7.42 -29.91
CA SER A 174 8.38 -8.34 -30.24
C SER A 174 8.03 -9.82 -30.07
N ALA A 175 6.79 -10.15 -29.72
CA ALA A 175 6.38 -11.53 -29.60
C ALA A 175 6.36 -12.18 -31.00
N PRO A 176 6.87 -13.42 -31.15
CA PRO A 176 6.71 -14.17 -32.39
C PRO A 176 5.25 -14.26 -32.80
N ALA A 177 4.96 -14.27 -34.10
CA ALA A 177 3.59 -14.39 -34.62
C ALA A 177 2.86 -15.67 -34.12
N THR A 178 3.62 -16.69 -33.72
CA THR A 178 3.12 -17.95 -33.15
C THR A 178 2.86 -17.90 -31.64
N ALA A 179 3.14 -16.78 -30.97
CA ALA A 179 2.92 -16.64 -29.54
C ALA A 179 1.41 -16.54 -29.26
N ARG A 180 0.85 -17.61 -28.68
CA ARG A 180 -0.59 -17.72 -28.34
C ARG A 180 -0.92 -17.35 -26.89
N ARG A 181 0.09 -16.97 -26.09
CA ARG A 181 -0.03 -16.72 -24.65
C ARG A 181 0.54 -15.37 -24.29
N CYS A 182 -0.19 -14.61 -23.48
CA CYS A 182 0.30 -13.35 -22.94
C CYS A 182 1.46 -13.59 -21.95
N LEU A 183 2.23 -12.56 -21.61
CA LEU A 183 3.42 -12.67 -20.73
C LEU A 183 3.12 -13.39 -19.40
N ARG A 184 1.88 -13.27 -18.88
CA ARG A 184 1.43 -13.90 -17.63
C ARG A 184 1.08 -15.40 -17.78
N GLU A 185 0.74 -15.85 -18.98
CA GLU A 185 0.31 -17.23 -19.25
C GLU A 185 1.46 -18.19 -19.60
N ARG A 186 2.70 -17.69 -19.68
CA ARG A 186 3.87 -18.58 -19.75
C ARG A 186 3.87 -19.48 -18.51
N PRO A 187 3.95 -20.81 -18.65
CA PRO A 187 4.09 -21.68 -17.51
C PRO A 187 5.33 -21.27 -16.71
N ALA A 188 5.18 -21.19 -15.40
CA ALA A 188 6.22 -20.82 -14.42
C ALA A 188 7.38 -21.84 -14.34
N GLY A 189 7.73 -22.53 -15.43
CA GLY A 189 8.86 -23.46 -15.50
C GLY A 189 10.21 -22.79 -15.24
N HIS A 190 10.31 -21.48 -15.46
CA HIS A 190 11.50 -20.69 -15.09
C HIS A 190 11.50 -20.22 -13.62
N SER A 191 10.37 -20.26 -12.91
CA SER A 191 10.28 -19.85 -11.49
C SER A 191 10.54 -21.02 -10.53
N VAL A 192 10.47 -22.27 -11.01
CA VAL A 192 10.80 -23.47 -10.22
C VAL A 192 12.29 -23.55 -9.92
N GLY A 193 13.16 -23.01 -10.80
CA GLY A 193 14.60 -22.95 -10.56
C GLY A 193 15.05 -21.93 -9.49
N GLN A 194 14.14 -21.10 -8.96
CA GLN A 194 14.46 -20.06 -7.97
C GLN A 194 13.76 -20.23 -6.61
N GLY A 195 13.15 -21.39 -6.33
CA GLY A 195 12.55 -21.65 -5.02
C GLY A 195 11.36 -20.76 -4.63
N LEU A 196 10.77 -20.00 -5.57
CA LEU A 196 9.54 -19.27 -5.33
C LEU A 196 8.36 -20.25 -5.31
N GLN A 197 7.87 -20.56 -4.11
CA GLN A 197 6.64 -21.36 -3.94
C GLN A 197 5.46 -20.73 -4.69
N ARG A 198 4.66 -21.58 -5.36
CA ARG A 198 3.38 -21.20 -5.97
C ARG A 198 2.51 -20.45 -4.96
N PRO A 199 1.80 -19.37 -5.33
CA PRO A 199 0.58 -19.03 -4.61
C PRO A 199 -0.43 -20.15 -4.85
N GLU A 200 -1.11 -20.59 -3.79
CA GLU A 200 -2.18 -21.59 -3.83
C GLU A 200 -3.39 -21.13 -4.68
N ALA A 201 -3.41 -19.87 -5.10
CA ALA A 201 -4.34 -19.31 -6.07
C ALA A 201 -3.58 -18.52 -7.16
N ALA A 202 -3.03 -19.21 -8.15
CA ALA A 202 -2.60 -18.57 -9.39
C ALA A 202 -3.84 -18.30 -10.24
N GLY A 203 -4.50 -17.15 -10.03
CA GLY A 203 -5.77 -16.88 -10.69
C GLY A 203 -5.69 -16.77 -12.21
N GLU A 204 -6.53 -17.54 -12.90
CA GLU A 204 -6.71 -17.64 -14.36
C GLU A 204 -7.35 -16.39 -14.99
N SER A 205 -7.04 -15.18 -14.52
CA SER A 205 -7.50 -13.96 -15.18
C SER A 205 -6.63 -13.70 -16.43
N ALA A 206 -7.21 -13.90 -17.62
CA ALA A 206 -6.59 -13.57 -18.90
C ALA A 206 -6.66 -12.05 -19.10
N VAL A 207 -5.52 -11.39 -18.92
CA VAL A 207 -5.42 -9.94 -18.82
C VAL A 207 -5.83 -9.25 -20.14
N LEU A 208 -5.66 -9.92 -21.27
CA LEU A 208 -6.11 -9.46 -22.61
C LEU A 208 -7.65 -9.28 -22.72
N GLU A 209 -8.43 -9.86 -21.81
CA GLU A 209 -9.90 -9.72 -21.82
C GLU A 209 -10.40 -8.40 -21.22
N TRP A 210 -9.55 -7.63 -20.54
CA TRP A 210 -9.91 -6.33 -19.99
C TRP A 210 -9.82 -5.18 -21.00
N ASP A 211 -8.91 -5.29 -21.98
CA ASP A 211 -8.60 -4.21 -22.93
C ASP A 211 -9.52 -4.21 -24.16
N ASN A 212 -10.17 -5.34 -24.41
CA ASN A 212 -11.23 -5.39 -25.41
C ASN A 212 -12.46 -4.72 -24.80
N ALA A 213 -12.90 -3.58 -25.35
CA ALA A 213 -14.09 -2.79 -24.96
C ALA A 213 -15.45 -3.56 -25.01
N GLU A 214 -15.41 -4.89 -25.03
CA GLU A 214 -16.54 -5.79 -24.99
C GLU A 214 -16.86 -6.15 -23.52
N ALA A 215 -17.94 -5.55 -22.99
CA ALA A 215 -18.36 -5.68 -21.58
C ALA A 215 -18.42 -7.14 -21.08
N SER A 216 -18.76 -8.08 -21.96
CA SER A 216 -18.83 -9.53 -21.67
C SER A 216 -17.47 -10.14 -21.30
N ARG A 217 -16.36 -9.64 -21.85
CA ARG A 217 -15.00 -10.15 -21.57
C ARG A 217 -14.41 -9.53 -20.31
N SER A 218 -14.63 -8.23 -20.11
CA SER A 218 -14.30 -7.54 -18.85
C SER A 218 -15.01 -8.19 -17.65
N SER A 219 -16.30 -8.53 -17.80
CA SER A 219 -17.08 -9.26 -16.79
C SER A 219 -16.48 -10.64 -16.47
N LYS A 220 -16.11 -11.44 -17.49
CA LYS A 220 -15.47 -12.75 -17.29
C LYS A 220 -14.13 -12.65 -16.57
N SER A 221 -13.31 -11.67 -16.93
CA SER A 221 -12.00 -11.50 -16.30
C SER A 221 -12.10 -10.96 -14.87
N THR A 222 -13.09 -10.11 -14.60
CA THR A 222 -13.46 -9.68 -13.24
C THR A 222 -13.90 -10.88 -12.40
N SER A 223 -14.83 -11.69 -12.89
CA SER A 223 -15.30 -12.91 -12.21
C SER A 223 -14.17 -13.89 -11.88
N ARG A 224 -13.19 -14.05 -12.79
CA ARG A 224 -12.00 -14.88 -12.53
C ARG A 224 -11.06 -14.30 -11.47
N CYS A 225 -10.96 -12.98 -11.36
CA CYS A 225 -10.27 -12.34 -10.23
C CYS A 225 -10.97 -12.66 -8.90
N TRP A 226 -12.31 -12.57 -8.85
CA TRP A 226 -13.09 -12.87 -7.63
C TRP A 226 -13.03 -14.34 -7.23
N ALA A 227 -13.11 -15.27 -8.19
CA ALA A 227 -13.07 -16.71 -7.94
C ALA A 227 -11.74 -17.23 -7.36
N THR A 228 -10.69 -16.40 -7.37
CA THR A 228 -9.34 -16.78 -6.93
C THR A 228 -8.95 -16.16 -5.59
N ARG A 229 -9.90 -15.49 -4.92
CA ARG A 229 -9.74 -15.12 -3.51
C ARG A 229 -9.79 -16.39 -2.65
N PRO A 230 -8.83 -16.60 -1.72
CA PRO A 230 -9.00 -17.64 -0.72
C PRO A 230 -10.25 -17.32 0.11
N THR A 231 -11.22 -18.24 0.09
CA THR A 231 -12.37 -18.20 0.99
C THR A 231 -11.86 -18.47 2.40
N GLY A 232 -11.56 -17.41 3.14
CA GLY A 232 -11.40 -17.50 4.58
C GLY A 232 -12.73 -17.94 5.17
N ALA A 233 -12.83 -19.22 5.54
CA ALA A 233 -13.94 -19.72 6.33
C ALA A 233 -13.95 -18.96 7.66
N VAL A 234 -14.96 -18.12 7.85
CA VAL A 234 -15.39 -17.68 9.18
C VAL A 234 -16.14 -18.86 9.78
N SER A 235 -15.44 -19.67 10.58
CA SER A 235 -16.09 -20.60 11.50
C SER A 235 -16.48 -19.78 12.73
N GLY A 236 -17.80 -19.66 12.95
CA GLY A 236 -18.36 -19.22 14.23
C GLY A 236 -18.25 -20.29 15.31
#